data_AF-A0A401KR06-F1
#
_entry.id   AF-A0A401KR06-F1
#
_cell.length_a   1.000
_cell.length_b   1.000
_cell.length_c   1.000
_cell.angle_alpha   90.00
_cell.angle_beta   90.00
_cell.angle_gamma   90.00
#
_symmetry.space_group_name_H-M   'P 1'
#
loop_
_entity.id
_entity.type
_entity.pdbx_description
1 polymer ?
#
loop_
_entity_poly.entity_id
_entity_poly.type
_entity_poly.pdbx_seq_one_letter_code
_entity_poly.pdbx_strand_id
1 'polypeptide(L)'
;MAKLEPYKHGVYLWQYLPSLAAAVIFAIIFASVTVVHFIRLKKWRARFCIPYAIGGIFEIIGYATRAWAHFASGEIMPYSIQNVFILLGPVLFSASVYMALGRIMRNTGGEHHSLIPIRWLTKTFVMGDVLSFVVQGGAAGLMVSGDNATLGKEPAANMLHAELLYQLLTETIDSINEQNSPEIVVSPAELIRCSLRASYLLNELLALAATHLSIIRSEQHVYYRTHATHLQNHALSFFHAMDKADDPEACIPRFFFSSILGLHTLCETLIFRDGDFNIFLDSFVPYLRLHQGVRAVIGDNWSMLSQTTSLGPTLGSAGRQLQTDGSLGPECSHLLALIRQSNLGPSITETYRQAIEALQAAMHSISPNRPGGACITGVFAWPASVPSEYINLLALRSPDALAVLAHYGVVLHAYRQCWFLGDGGRYLIESIIDYLGPAWSEWLAYPRQVLSVGSH
;
A
#
# COMPACT_ATOMS: atom_id res chain seq x y z
N MET A 1 -6.46 -22.68 32.16
CA MET A 1 -6.86 -22.10 30.87
C MET A 1 -6.35 -23.04 29.79
N ALA A 2 -7.20 -23.45 28.85
CA ALA A 2 -6.75 -24.24 27.70
C ALA A 2 -5.70 -23.44 26.92
N LYS A 3 -4.61 -24.12 26.54
CA LYS A 3 -3.50 -23.54 25.77
C LYS A 3 -3.42 -24.27 24.45
N LEU A 4 -2.99 -23.55 23.42
CA LEU A 4 -2.74 -24.13 22.12
C LEU A 4 -1.46 -24.98 22.23
N GLU A 5 -1.60 -26.29 22.01
CA GLU A 5 -0.48 -27.23 22.10
C GLU A 5 0.04 -27.57 20.70
N PRO A 6 1.36 -27.60 20.50
CA PRO A 6 1.94 -28.02 19.24
C PRO A 6 1.78 -29.53 19.05
N TYR A 7 1.41 -29.95 17.85
CA TYR A 7 1.68 -31.28 17.33
C TYR A 7 3.17 -31.44 17.02
N LYS A 8 3.62 -32.69 16.84
CA LYS A 8 5.03 -33.10 16.68
C LYS A 8 5.89 -32.08 15.91
N HIS A 9 7.11 -31.82 16.40
CA HIS A 9 8.07 -30.86 15.83
C HIS A 9 7.63 -29.38 15.85
N GLY A 10 6.84 -28.97 16.84
CA GLY A 10 6.45 -27.56 17.02
C GLY A 10 5.39 -27.07 16.02
N VAL A 11 4.67 -27.99 15.37
CA VAL A 11 3.66 -27.68 14.36
C VAL A 11 2.30 -27.54 15.04
N TYR A 12 1.67 -26.38 14.97
CA TYR A 12 0.32 -26.21 15.49
C TYR A 12 -0.74 -26.66 14.47
N LEU A 13 -1.67 -27.51 14.88
CA LEU A 13 -2.79 -27.96 14.03
C LEU A 13 -3.89 -26.89 13.89
N TRP A 14 -3.95 -25.93 14.82
CA TRP A 14 -4.84 -24.78 14.75
C TRP A 14 -4.03 -23.48 14.88
N GLN A 15 -4.47 -22.43 14.18
CA GLN A 15 -3.92 -21.08 14.34
C GLN A 15 -4.55 -20.32 15.53
N TYR A 16 -5.68 -20.83 16.04
CA TYR A 16 -6.44 -20.26 17.14
C TYR A 16 -6.97 -21.37 18.03
N LEU A 17 -7.24 -21.07 19.30
CA LEU A 17 -7.84 -22.05 20.20
C LEU A 17 -9.33 -22.23 19.86
N PRO A 18 -9.83 -23.44 19.55
CA PRO A 18 -11.25 -23.67 19.27
C PRO A 18 -12.12 -23.17 20.41
N SER A 19 -13.18 -22.40 20.13
CA SER A 19 -14.08 -21.91 21.19
C SER A 19 -14.98 -23.03 21.72
N LEU A 20 -14.81 -23.38 22.99
CA LEU A 20 -15.65 -24.37 23.67
C LEU A 20 -17.13 -23.95 23.69
N ALA A 21 -17.40 -22.68 24.01
CA ALA A 21 -18.75 -22.15 24.07
C ALA A 21 -19.47 -22.28 22.73
N ALA A 22 -18.80 -21.87 21.64
CA ALA A 22 -19.37 -21.98 20.30
C ALA A 22 -19.63 -23.44 19.91
N ALA A 23 -18.67 -24.34 20.15
CA ALA A 23 -18.80 -25.76 19.81
C ALA A 23 -20.00 -26.42 20.53
N VAL A 24 -20.19 -26.14 21.82
CA VAL A 24 -21.32 -26.68 22.59
C VAL A 24 -22.66 -26.12 22.11
N ILE A 25 -22.74 -24.81 21.85
CA ILE A 25 -23.96 -24.17 21.34
C ILE A 25 -24.38 -24.81 20.00
N PHE A 26 -23.45 -24.92 19.05
CA PHE A 26 -23.76 -25.53 17.74
C PHE A 26 -24.10 -27.01 17.85
N ALA A 27 -23.41 -27.78 18.71
CA ALA A 27 -23.75 -29.19 18.95
C ALA A 27 -25.20 -29.36 19.46
N ILE A 28 -25.64 -28.52 20.40
CA ILE A 28 -27.01 -28.55 20.94
C ILE A 28 -28.03 -28.16 19.86
N ILE A 29 -27.74 -27.13 19.07
CA ILE A 29 -28.62 -26.70 17.98
C ILE A 29 -28.78 -27.84 16.97
N PHE A 30 -27.69 -28.42 16.48
CA PHE A 30 -27.75 -29.53 15.54
C PHE A 30 -28.45 -30.75 16.15
N ALA A 31 -28.19 -31.10 17.41
CA ALA A 31 -28.91 -32.17 18.11
C ALA A 31 -30.42 -31.95 18.14
N SER A 32 -30.87 -30.74 18.49
CA SER A 32 -32.30 -30.40 18.53
C SER A 32 -32.95 -30.50 17.14
N VAL A 33 -32.28 -29.98 16.10
CA VAL A 33 -32.76 -29.99 14.72
C VAL A 33 -32.81 -31.41 14.19
N THR A 34 -31.79 -32.23 14.45
CA THR A 34 -31.72 -33.64 14.04
C THR A 34 -32.84 -34.47 14.68
N VAL A 35 -33.12 -34.28 15.97
CA VAL A 35 -34.23 -34.96 16.65
C VAL A 35 -35.58 -34.61 15.99
N VAL A 36 -35.82 -33.33 15.70
CA VAL A 36 -37.04 -32.90 15.00
C VAL A 36 -37.14 -33.56 13.62
N HIS A 37 -36.03 -33.67 12.88
CA HIS A 37 -36.01 -34.33 11.57
C HIS A 37 -36.26 -35.84 11.66
N PHE A 38 -35.73 -36.54 12.67
CA PHE A 38 -36.03 -37.96 12.90
C PHE A 38 -37.50 -38.19 13.26
N ILE A 39 -38.10 -37.32 14.08
CA ILE A 39 -39.54 -37.37 14.40
C ILE A 39 -40.36 -37.17 13.12
N ARG A 40 -40.01 -36.19 12.29
CA ARG A 40 -40.68 -35.94 11.01
C ARG A 40 -40.53 -37.12 10.03
N LEU A 41 -39.36 -37.74 9.98
CA LEU A 41 -39.08 -38.91 9.14
C LEU A 41 -40.00 -40.08 9.49
N LYS A 42 -40.22 -40.33 10.79
CA LYS A 42 -41.11 -41.40 11.28
C LYS A 42 -42.59 -41.04 11.11
N LYS A 43 -43.00 -39.82 11.48
CA LYS A 43 -44.40 -39.37 11.46
C LYS A 43 -44.97 -39.25 10.04
N TRP A 44 -44.19 -38.69 9.11
CA TRP A 44 -44.65 -38.35 7.75
C TRP A 44 -44.15 -39.30 6.67
N ARG A 45 -43.44 -40.38 7.04
CA ARG A 45 -42.81 -41.36 6.12
C ARG A 45 -41.99 -40.68 5.01
N ALA A 46 -41.36 -39.55 5.31
CA ALA A 46 -40.58 -38.75 4.36
C ALA A 46 -39.19 -39.35 4.09
N ARG A 47 -39.14 -40.62 3.62
CA ARG A 47 -37.92 -41.43 3.46
C ARG A 47 -36.81 -40.81 2.58
N PHE A 48 -37.09 -39.74 1.85
CA PHE A 48 -36.07 -39.02 1.08
C PHE A 48 -35.21 -38.06 1.92
N CYS A 49 -35.64 -37.69 3.12
CA CYS A 49 -34.87 -36.83 4.03
C CYS A 49 -33.88 -37.62 4.91
N ILE A 50 -33.63 -38.89 4.60
CA ILE A 50 -32.64 -39.71 5.33
C ILE A 50 -31.25 -39.07 5.28
N PRO A 51 -30.71 -38.60 4.13
CA PRO A 51 -29.39 -37.97 4.10
C PRO A 51 -29.34 -36.73 4.99
N TYR A 52 -30.40 -35.93 5.06
CA TYR A 52 -30.48 -34.76 5.94
C TYR A 52 -30.34 -35.15 7.43
N ALA A 53 -31.01 -36.22 7.86
CA ALA A 53 -30.92 -36.70 9.23
C ALA A 53 -29.50 -37.23 9.55
N ILE A 54 -28.86 -37.90 8.59
CA ILE A 54 -27.47 -38.37 8.71
C ILE A 54 -26.49 -37.19 8.75
N GLY A 55 -26.67 -36.18 7.91
CA GLY A 55 -25.87 -34.94 7.93
C GLY A 55 -25.96 -34.24 9.27
N GLY A 56 -27.14 -34.23 9.89
CA GLY A 56 -27.31 -33.71 11.24
C GLY A 56 -26.53 -34.49 12.30
N ILE A 57 -26.47 -35.83 12.20
CA ILE A 57 -25.61 -36.66 13.06
C ILE A 57 -24.13 -36.31 12.86
N PHE A 58 -23.71 -36.07 11.62
CA PHE A 58 -22.32 -35.71 11.32
C PHE A 58 -21.95 -34.38 11.96
N GLU A 59 -22.82 -33.36 11.87
CA GLU A 59 -22.59 -32.08 12.55
C GLU A 59 -22.51 -32.23 14.07
N ILE A 60 -23.37 -33.06 14.68
CA ILE A 60 -23.30 -33.34 16.13
C ILE A 60 -21.94 -33.94 16.51
N ILE A 61 -21.49 -34.96 15.77
CA ILE A 61 -20.18 -35.60 16.00
C ILE A 61 -19.06 -34.58 15.80
N GLY A 62 -19.11 -33.82 14.71
CA GLY A 62 -18.10 -32.81 14.36
C GLY A 62 -17.95 -31.72 15.42
N TYR A 63 -19.05 -31.13 15.89
CA TYR A 63 -19.02 -30.11 16.94
C TYR A 63 -18.72 -30.68 18.33
N ALA A 64 -19.12 -31.92 18.64
CA ALA A 64 -18.71 -32.60 19.87
C ALA A 64 -17.20 -32.87 19.88
N THR A 65 -16.63 -33.31 18.76
CA THR A 65 -15.18 -33.45 18.59
C THR A 65 -14.48 -32.08 18.62
N ARG A 66 -15.09 -31.01 18.10
CA ARG A 66 -14.55 -29.65 18.20
C ARG A 66 -14.49 -29.13 19.64
N ALA A 67 -15.44 -29.52 20.48
CA ALA A 67 -15.39 -29.27 21.92
C ALA A 67 -14.27 -30.08 22.60
N TRP A 68 -14.05 -31.33 22.19
CA TRP A 68 -12.90 -32.13 22.65
C TRP A 68 -11.55 -31.53 22.20
N ALA A 69 -11.47 -31.04 20.97
CA ALA A 69 -10.27 -30.40 20.41
C ALA A 69 -9.84 -29.14 21.18
N HIS A 70 -10.75 -28.49 21.92
CA HIS A 70 -10.40 -27.39 22.83
C HIS A 70 -9.41 -27.83 23.93
N PHE A 71 -9.53 -29.08 24.39
CA PHE A 71 -8.68 -29.65 25.44
C PHE A 71 -7.53 -30.50 24.91
N ALA A 72 -7.59 -30.92 23.64
CA ALA A 72 -6.61 -31.79 22.99
C ALA A 72 -6.13 -31.20 21.65
N SER A 73 -5.71 -29.93 21.68
CA SER A 73 -5.29 -29.17 20.48
C SER A 73 -3.95 -29.63 19.87
N GLY A 74 -3.20 -30.48 20.57
CA GLY A 74 -1.99 -31.13 20.06
C GLY A 74 -2.25 -32.49 19.39
N GLU A 75 -3.49 -32.99 19.37
CA GLU A 75 -3.80 -34.31 18.82
C GLU A 75 -4.39 -34.25 17.41
N ILE A 76 -3.88 -35.10 16.52
CA ILE A 76 -4.35 -35.21 15.14
C ILE A 76 -5.75 -35.83 15.03
N MET A 77 -6.15 -36.69 15.97
CA MET A 77 -7.44 -37.38 15.91
C MET A 77 -8.63 -36.42 16.07
N PRO A 78 -8.67 -35.55 17.10
CA PRO A 78 -9.70 -34.51 17.19
C PRO A 78 -9.72 -33.57 15.98
N TYR A 79 -8.56 -33.21 15.44
CA TYR A 79 -8.43 -32.37 14.25
C TYR A 79 -9.04 -33.02 13.00
N SER A 80 -8.72 -34.29 12.76
CA SER A 80 -9.21 -35.03 11.59
C SER A 80 -10.70 -35.30 11.70
N ILE A 81 -11.17 -35.78 12.85
CA ILE A 81 -12.57 -36.15 13.05
C ILE A 81 -13.48 -34.90 12.93
N GLN A 82 -13.14 -33.77 13.59
CA GLN A 82 -13.99 -32.57 13.46
C GLN A 82 -14.06 -32.10 11.99
N ASN A 83 -12.94 -32.12 11.26
CA ASN A 83 -12.88 -31.58 9.90
C ASN A 83 -13.68 -32.45 8.94
N VAL A 84 -13.53 -33.78 9.05
CA VAL A 84 -14.30 -34.73 8.23
C VAL A 84 -15.80 -34.56 8.47
N PHE A 85 -16.23 -34.58 9.73
CA PHE A 85 -17.65 -34.63 10.05
C PHE A 85 -18.37 -33.28 9.87
N ILE A 86 -17.69 -32.15 10.12
CA ILE A 86 -18.25 -30.81 9.85
C ILE A 86 -18.33 -30.56 8.34
N LEU A 87 -17.33 -30.96 7.55
CA LEU A 87 -17.34 -30.73 6.10
C LEU A 87 -18.31 -31.65 5.36
N LEU A 88 -18.56 -32.86 5.87
CA LEU A 88 -19.42 -33.84 5.20
C LEU A 88 -20.92 -33.63 5.50
N GLY A 89 -21.27 -32.94 6.59
CA GLY A 89 -22.66 -32.59 6.92
C GLY A 89 -23.39 -31.83 5.81
N PRO A 90 -22.84 -30.69 5.31
CA PRO A 90 -23.44 -29.89 4.24
C PRO A 90 -23.68 -30.65 2.93
N VAL A 91 -22.82 -31.60 2.59
CA VAL A 91 -22.96 -32.45 1.39
C VAL A 91 -24.25 -33.27 1.46
N LEU A 92 -24.57 -33.80 2.64
CA LEU A 92 -25.78 -34.59 2.85
C LEU A 92 -27.05 -33.73 2.91
N PHE A 93 -26.93 -32.48 3.39
CA PHE A 93 -28.02 -31.50 3.30
C PHE A 93 -28.31 -31.14 1.85
N SER A 94 -27.26 -30.84 1.08
CA SER A 94 -27.30 -30.55 -0.36
C SER A 94 -27.97 -31.70 -1.13
N ALA A 95 -27.56 -32.95 -0.88
CA ALA A 95 -28.20 -34.13 -1.46
C ALA A 95 -29.72 -34.17 -1.23
N SER A 96 -30.15 -33.87 -0.01
CA SER A 96 -31.58 -33.87 0.36
C SER A 96 -32.37 -32.75 -0.32
N VAL A 97 -31.76 -31.57 -0.49
CA VAL A 97 -32.36 -30.45 -1.23
C VAL A 97 -32.55 -30.84 -2.70
N TYR A 98 -31.56 -31.46 -3.34
CA TYR A 98 -31.71 -31.92 -4.73
C TYR A 98 -32.73 -33.05 -4.89
N MET A 99 -32.84 -33.95 -3.89
CA MET A 99 -33.89 -34.96 -3.87
C MET A 99 -35.30 -34.35 -3.73
N ALA A 100 -35.44 -33.27 -2.96
CA ALA A 100 -36.69 -32.52 -2.85
C ALA A 100 -37.03 -31.81 -4.16
N LEU A 101 -36.05 -31.12 -4.77
CA LEU A 101 -36.20 -30.46 -6.06
C LEU A 101 -36.65 -31.45 -7.15
N GLY A 102 -35.99 -32.61 -7.25
CA GLY A 102 -36.36 -33.65 -8.22
C GLY A 102 -37.75 -34.27 -8.00
N ARG A 103 -38.38 -34.08 -6.83
CA ARG A 103 -39.78 -34.45 -6.57
C ARG A 103 -40.73 -33.33 -6.98
N ILE A 104 -40.38 -32.08 -6.69
CA ILE A 104 -41.16 -30.90 -7.09
C ILE A 104 -41.28 -30.86 -8.62
N MET A 105 -40.17 -31.02 -9.34
CA MET A 105 -40.14 -30.99 -10.80
C MET A 105 -41.00 -32.08 -11.45
N ARG A 106 -41.04 -33.27 -10.83
CA ARG A 106 -41.92 -34.38 -11.25
C ARG A 106 -43.40 -34.05 -11.03
N ASN A 107 -43.73 -33.44 -9.89
CA ASN A 107 -45.10 -33.11 -9.54
C ASN A 107 -45.65 -31.92 -10.34
N THR A 108 -44.79 -31.00 -10.79
CA THR A 108 -45.19 -29.83 -11.60
C THR A 108 -45.14 -30.09 -13.11
N GLY A 109 -44.68 -31.26 -13.55
CA GLY A 109 -44.46 -31.55 -14.97
C GLY A 109 -43.32 -30.73 -15.60
N GLY A 110 -42.50 -30.06 -14.80
CA GLY A 110 -41.45 -29.14 -15.23
C GLY A 110 -40.12 -29.80 -15.59
N GLU A 111 -40.10 -31.12 -15.86
CA GLU A 111 -38.86 -31.87 -16.12
C GLU A 111 -38.09 -31.32 -17.33
N HIS A 112 -38.81 -30.83 -18.35
CA HIS A 112 -38.26 -30.28 -19.58
C HIS A 112 -37.49 -28.96 -19.40
N HIS A 113 -37.69 -28.26 -18.28
CA HIS A 113 -36.96 -27.03 -17.96
C HIS A 113 -35.63 -27.31 -17.24
N SER A 114 -35.31 -28.56 -16.93
CA SER A 114 -34.05 -28.95 -16.30
C SER A 114 -32.93 -29.11 -17.34
N LEU A 115 -31.83 -28.38 -17.17
CA LEU A 115 -30.60 -28.61 -17.96
C LEU A 115 -29.99 -30.00 -17.70
N ILE A 116 -30.15 -30.53 -16.48
CA ILE A 116 -29.64 -31.84 -16.07
C ILE A 116 -30.82 -32.79 -15.87
N PRO A 117 -30.84 -33.98 -16.50
CA PRO A 117 -31.90 -34.97 -16.26
C PRO A 117 -32.03 -35.28 -14.76
N ILE A 118 -33.25 -35.29 -14.24
CA ILE A 118 -33.56 -35.47 -12.80
C ILE A 118 -32.91 -36.73 -12.21
N ARG A 119 -32.76 -37.79 -13.02
CA ARG A 119 -32.08 -39.05 -12.64
C ARG A 119 -30.58 -38.90 -12.35
N TRP A 120 -29.93 -37.88 -12.89
CA TRP A 120 -28.51 -37.57 -12.72
C TRP A 120 -28.28 -36.41 -11.76
N LEU A 121 -29.24 -35.51 -11.57
CA LEU A 121 -29.10 -34.30 -10.75
C LEU A 121 -28.50 -34.59 -9.36
N THR A 122 -29.14 -35.46 -8.56
CA THR A 122 -28.62 -35.81 -7.23
C THR A 122 -27.26 -36.52 -7.29
N LYS A 123 -27.02 -37.36 -8.31
CA LYS A 123 -25.77 -38.11 -8.43
C LYS A 123 -24.60 -37.18 -8.77
N THR A 124 -24.78 -36.24 -9.69
CA THR A 124 -23.72 -35.33 -10.14
C THR A 124 -23.26 -34.42 -9.01
N PHE A 125 -24.19 -33.82 -8.26
CA PHE A 125 -23.82 -32.94 -7.14
C PHE A 125 -23.16 -33.70 -5.99
N VAL A 126 -23.71 -34.85 -5.59
CA VAL A 126 -23.11 -35.66 -4.52
C VAL A 126 -21.73 -36.19 -4.92
N MET A 127 -21.53 -36.61 -6.17
CA MET A 127 -20.22 -37.03 -6.66
C MET A 127 -19.23 -35.88 -6.72
N GLY A 128 -19.68 -34.67 -7.09
CA GLY A 128 -18.85 -33.46 -7.05
C GLY A 128 -18.39 -33.10 -5.65
N ASP A 129 -19.28 -33.17 -4.66
CA ASP A 129 -18.97 -32.93 -3.26
C ASP A 129 -18.06 -34.01 -2.65
N VAL A 130 -18.24 -35.29 -3.01
CA VAL A 130 -17.33 -36.37 -2.60
C VAL A 130 -15.95 -36.20 -3.24
N LEU A 131 -15.90 -35.81 -4.52
CA LEU A 131 -14.62 -35.57 -5.20
C LEU A 131 -13.87 -34.39 -4.59
N SER A 132 -14.57 -33.27 -4.29
CA SER A 132 -13.95 -32.11 -3.64
C SER A 132 -13.44 -32.46 -2.25
N PHE A 133 -14.18 -33.27 -1.48
CA PHE A 133 -13.76 -33.77 -0.19
C PHE A 133 -12.52 -34.69 -0.27
N VAL A 134 -12.47 -35.60 -1.26
CA VAL A 134 -11.29 -36.46 -1.48
C VAL A 134 -10.06 -35.63 -1.86
N VAL A 135 -10.23 -34.59 -2.69
CA VAL A 135 -9.13 -33.69 -3.06
C VAL A 135 -8.67 -32.85 -1.86
N GLN A 136 -9.59 -32.25 -1.10
CA GLN A 136 -9.27 -31.45 0.08
C GLN A 136 -8.68 -32.29 1.23
N GLY A 137 -9.25 -33.46 1.48
CA GLY A 137 -8.80 -34.41 2.50
C GLY A 137 -7.49 -35.11 2.12
N GLY A 138 -7.29 -35.42 0.84
CA GLY A 138 -6.03 -35.96 0.31
C GLY A 138 -4.89 -34.94 0.41
N ALA A 139 -5.15 -33.68 0.05
CA ALA A 139 -4.19 -32.58 0.21
C ALA A 139 -3.84 -32.33 1.68
N ALA A 140 -4.84 -32.28 2.58
CA ALA A 140 -4.62 -32.11 4.01
C ALA A 140 -3.91 -33.31 4.65
N GLY A 141 -4.17 -34.54 4.20
CA GLY A 141 -3.49 -35.75 4.67
C GLY A 141 -2.03 -35.83 4.24
N LEU A 142 -1.72 -35.41 3.01
CA LEU A 142 -0.35 -35.30 2.49
C LEU A 142 0.48 -34.24 3.22
N MET A 143 -0.15 -33.16 3.71
CA MET A 143 0.52 -32.15 4.53
C MET A 143 0.97 -32.66 5.91
N VAL A 144 0.38 -33.76 6.41
CA VAL A 144 0.60 -34.25 7.78
C VAL A 144 1.40 -35.56 7.83
N SER A 145 1.52 -36.28 6.72
CA SER A 145 2.13 -37.62 6.67
C SER A 145 3.48 -37.65 5.95
N GLY A 146 4.58 -37.48 6.72
CA GLY A 146 5.97 -37.84 6.37
C GLY A 146 6.71 -36.89 5.41
N ASP A 147 7.90 -36.40 5.79
CA ASP A 147 8.94 -35.58 5.11
C ASP A 147 8.54 -34.42 4.16
N ASN A 148 7.34 -34.43 3.57
CA ASN A 148 6.69 -33.39 2.78
C ASN A 148 5.96 -32.33 3.63
N ALA A 149 5.99 -32.44 4.96
CA ALA A 149 5.50 -31.41 5.88
C ALA A 149 6.24 -30.06 5.74
N THR A 150 7.35 -30.04 4.99
CA THR A 150 8.12 -28.87 4.59
C THR A 150 7.65 -28.25 3.27
N LEU A 151 7.04 -29.02 2.35
CA LEU A 151 6.51 -28.50 1.08
C LEU A 151 5.17 -27.76 1.26
N GLY A 152 4.39 -28.09 2.29
CA GLY A 152 3.23 -27.29 2.72
C GLY A 152 3.61 -26.04 3.54
N LYS A 153 4.91 -25.79 3.75
CA LYS A 153 5.48 -24.65 4.49
C LYS A 153 6.23 -23.66 3.61
N GLU A 154 6.15 -23.77 2.28
CA GLU A 154 6.49 -22.60 1.49
C GLU A 154 5.47 -21.52 1.82
N PRO A 155 5.90 -20.30 2.21
CA PRO A 155 4.96 -19.23 2.44
C PRO A 155 4.15 -19.05 1.16
N ALA A 156 2.82 -19.23 1.25
CA ALA A 156 1.94 -18.96 0.13
C ALA A 156 2.26 -17.57 -0.40
N ALA A 157 2.34 -17.43 -1.73
CA ALA A 157 2.68 -16.15 -2.35
C ALA A 157 1.76 -15.06 -1.77
N ASN A 158 2.35 -13.99 -1.26
CA ASN A 158 1.58 -12.87 -0.72
C ASN A 158 0.92 -12.14 -1.88
N MET A 159 -0.37 -12.40 -2.08
CA MET A 159 -1.15 -11.86 -3.20
C MET A 159 -1.22 -10.34 -3.20
N LEU A 160 -1.22 -9.70 -2.03
CA LEU A 160 -1.17 -8.24 -1.92
C LEU A 160 0.18 -7.73 -2.45
N HIS A 161 1.30 -8.29 -1.99
CA HIS A 161 2.61 -7.84 -2.48
C HIS A 161 2.80 -8.10 -3.99
N ALA A 162 2.20 -9.17 -4.52
CA ALA A 162 2.18 -9.42 -5.95
C ALA A 162 1.37 -8.35 -6.72
N GLU A 163 0.19 -7.97 -6.21
CA GLU A 163 -0.60 -6.86 -6.77
C GLU A 163 0.16 -5.53 -6.72
N LEU A 164 0.76 -5.21 -5.57
CA LEU A 164 1.53 -3.98 -5.39
C LEU A 164 2.76 -3.94 -6.32
N LEU A 165 3.44 -5.06 -6.51
CA LEU A 165 4.57 -5.17 -7.44
C LEU A 165 4.09 -5.02 -8.89
N TYR A 166 2.94 -5.60 -9.25
CA TYR A 166 2.33 -5.41 -10.56
C TYR A 166 2.02 -3.93 -10.80
N GLN A 167 1.29 -3.28 -9.88
CA GLN A 167 0.98 -1.85 -9.97
C GLN A 167 2.24 -0.98 -10.09
N LEU A 168 3.27 -1.30 -9.28
CA LEU A 168 4.54 -0.58 -9.31
C LEU A 168 5.14 -0.56 -10.72
N LEU A 169 5.17 -1.74 -11.35
CA LEU A 169 5.81 -1.97 -12.63
C LEU A 169 5.01 -1.47 -13.84
N THR A 170 3.69 -1.48 -13.76
CA THR A 170 2.83 -1.12 -14.90
C THR A 170 2.36 0.32 -14.89
N GLU A 171 2.20 0.93 -13.72
CA GLU A 171 1.57 2.25 -13.62
C GLU A 171 2.38 3.22 -12.76
N THR A 172 2.86 2.82 -11.58
CA THR A 172 3.50 3.77 -10.66
C THR A 172 4.82 4.31 -11.20
N ILE A 173 5.75 3.45 -11.64
CA ILE A 173 7.04 3.91 -12.18
C ILE A 173 6.83 4.68 -13.49
N ASP A 174 5.97 4.18 -14.36
CA ASP A 174 5.70 4.81 -15.65
C ASP A 174 5.07 6.19 -15.46
N SER A 175 4.10 6.35 -14.56
CA SER A 175 3.50 7.67 -14.26
C SER A 175 4.49 8.70 -13.73
N ILE A 176 5.56 8.26 -13.05
CA ILE A 176 6.64 9.14 -12.56
C ILE A 176 7.59 9.52 -13.71
N ASN A 177 7.81 8.60 -14.66
CA ASN A 177 8.71 8.81 -15.80
C ASN A 177 8.05 9.56 -16.97
N GLU A 178 6.75 9.35 -17.22
CA GLU A 178 6.03 9.79 -18.43
C GLU A 178 5.78 11.31 -18.48
N GLN A 179 5.95 12.04 -17.38
CA GLN A 179 5.72 13.49 -17.32
C GLN A 179 6.87 14.35 -17.89
N ASN A 180 7.42 13.91 -19.02
CA ASN A 180 8.21 14.65 -20.02
C ASN A 180 9.68 14.95 -19.69
N SER A 181 10.53 13.92 -19.67
CA SER A 181 11.93 14.10 -20.12
C SER A 181 12.50 12.79 -20.70
N PRO A 182 12.98 12.77 -21.96
CA PRO A 182 13.58 11.57 -22.57
C PRO A 182 14.92 11.13 -21.96
N GLU A 183 15.49 11.91 -21.03
CA GLU A 183 16.84 11.70 -20.48
C GLU A 183 16.89 11.27 -19.01
N ILE A 184 15.77 11.35 -18.27
CA ILE A 184 15.73 11.02 -16.84
C ILE A 184 14.77 9.86 -16.65
N VAL A 185 15.22 8.68 -17.06
CA VAL A 185 14.50 7.43 -16.84
C VAL A 185 15.27 6.64 -15.78
N VAL A 186 14.69 6.50 -14.59
CA VAL A 186 15.12 5.43 -13.69
C VAL A 186 14.67 4.14 -14.36
N SER A 187 15.64 3.33 -14.82
CA SER A 187 15.33 2.06 -15.46
C SER A 187 14.53 1.18 -14.48
N PRO A 188 13.30 0.76 -14.82
CA PRO A 188 12.51 -0.12 -13.94
C PRO A 188 13.28 -1.40 -13.61
N ALA A 189 14.04 -1.94 -14.58
CA ALA A 189 14.86 -3.14 -14.39
C ALA A 189 15.95 -2.96 -13.33
N GLU A 190 16.62 -1.80 -13.30
CA GLU A 190 17.66 -1.52 -12.31
C GLU A 190 17.06 -1.32 -10.91
N LEU A 191 15.96 -0.57 -10.83
CA LEU A 191 15.24 -0.34 -9.58
C LEU A 191 14.80 -1.66 -8.92
N ILE A 192 14.24 -2.57 -9.72
CA ILE A 192 13.86 -3.91 -9.25
C ILE A 192 15.09 -4.72 -8.85
N ARG A 193 16.13 -4.76 -9.68
CA ARG A 193 17.36 -5.50 -9.37
C ARG A 193 17.98 -5.06 -8.03
N CYS A 194 18.01 -3.76 -7.76
CA CYS A 194 18.45 -3.21 -6.48
C CYS A 194 17.50 -3.60 -5.34
N SER A 195 16.18 -3.49 -5.54
CA SER A 195 15.18 -3.81 -4.51
C SER A 195 15.23 -5.28 -4.06
N LEU A 196 15.55 -6.21 -4.96
CA LEU A 196 15.68 -7.64 -4.65
C LEU A 196 16.87 -7.94 -3.74
N ARG A 197 17.86 -7.04 -3.67
CA ARG A 197 19.03 -7.14 -2.77
C ARG A 197 18.87 -6.32 -1.49
N ALA A 198 17.88 -5.43 -1.44
CA ALA A 198 17.69 -4.46 -0.38
C ALA A 198 16.24 -4.46 0.10
N SER A 199 15.96 -5.22 1.16
CA SER A 199 14.61 -5.38 1.71
C SER A 199 13.93 -4.05 2.04
N TYR A 200 14.67 -3.07 2.56
CA TYR A 200 14.13 -1.74 2.84
C TYR A 200 13.63 -1.03 1.57
N LEU A 201 14.39 -1.11 0.47
CA LEU A 201 14.01 -0.51 -0.81
C LEU A 201 12.77 -1.21 -1.39
N LEU A 202 12.70 -2.54 -1.34
CA LEU A 202 11.53 -3.27 -1.82
C LEU A 202 10.27 -2.89 -1.04
N ASN A 203 10.34 -2.85 0.29
CA ASN A 203 9.19 -2.47 1.12
C ASN A 203 8.74 -1.03 0.82
N GLU A 204 9.67 -0.08 0.62
CA GLU A 204 9.32 1.30 0.29
C GLU A 204 8.69 1.44 -1.10
N LEU A 205 9.17 0.70 -2.09
CA LEU A 205 8.57 0.68 -3.43
C LEU A 205 7.14 0.12 -3.39
N LEU A 206 6.91 -0.96 -2.64
CA LEU A 206 5.56 -1.50 -2.44
C LEU A 206 4.68 -0.54 -1.65
N ALA A 207 5.23 0.20 -0.68
CA ALA A 207 4.51 1.23 0.06
C ALA A 207 4.04 2.36 -0.87
N LEU A 208 4.93 2.86 -1.75
CA LEU A 208 4.57 3.86 -2.75
C LEU A 208 3.48 3.36 -3.71
N ALA A 209 3.58 2.10 -4.16
CA ALA A 209 2.55 1.50 -5.02
C ALA A 209 1.20 1.34 -4.31
N ALA A 210 1.20 0.98 -3.02
CA ALA A 210 -0.01 0.96 -2.20
C ALA A 210 -0.61 2.37 -2.06
N THR A 211 0.23 3.39 -1.83
CA THR A 211 -0.21 4.79 -1.80
C THR A 211 -0.84 5.21 -3.13
N HIS A 212 -0.23 4.86 -4.26
CA HIS A 212 -0.81 5.11 -5.58
C HIS A 212 -2.19 4.44 -5.76
N LEU A 213 -2.34 3.17 -5.39
CA LEU A 213 -3.63 2.47 -5.42
C LEU A 213 -4.66 3.10 -4.50
N SER A 214 -4.25 3.62 -3.34
CA SER A 214 -5.18 4.28 -2.42
C SER A 214 -5.82 5.52 -3.05
N ILE A 215 -5.09 6.21 -3.93
CA ILE A 215 -5.56 7.42 -4.64
C ILE A 215 -6.44 7.03 -5.83
N ILE A 216 -6.04 6.01 -6.60
CA ILE A 216 -6.81 5.55 -7.77
C ILE A 216 -8.12 4.85 -7.34
N ARG A 217 -8.07 4.00 -6.30
CA ARG A 217 -9.19 3.15 -5.85
C ARG A 217 -9.82 3.71 -4.60
N SER A 218 -10.64 4.75 -4.76
CA SER A 218 -11.29 5.48 -3.66
C SER A 218 -12.07 4.58 -2.68
N GLU A 219 -12.75 3.52 -3.15
CA GLU A 219 -13.50 2.59 -2.28
C GLU A 219 -12.61 1.81 -1.31
N GLN A 220 -11.34 1.59 -1.67
CA GLN A 220 -10.37 0.81 -0.89
C GLN A 220 -9.22 1.68 -0.36
N HIS A 221 -9.39 3.00 -0.38
CA HIS A 221 -8.36 3.96 0.03
C HIS A 221 -7.79 3.64 1.43
N VAL A 222 -8.65 3.39 2.42
CA VAL A 222 -8.22 3.08 3.81
C VAL A 222 -7.38 1.79 3.87
N TYR A 223 -7.77 0.77 3.09
CA TYR A 223 -7.06 -0.51 3.04
C TYR A 223 -5.65 -0.33 2.51
N TYR A 224 -5.50 0.27 1.32
CA TYR A 224 -4.19 0.47 0.70
C TYR A 224 -3.32 1.46 1.48
N ARG A 225 -3.90 2.53 2.05
CA ARG A 225 -3.14 3.48 2.90
C ARG A 225 -2.61 2.81 4.17
N THR A 226 -3.40 1.96 4.83
CA THR A 226 -2.93 1.20 6.01
C THR A 226 -1.75 0.30 5.64
N HIS A 227 -1.82 -0.37 4.48
CA HIS A 227 -0.73 -1.20 3.98
C HIS A 227 0.50 -0.40 3.59
N ALA A 228 0.34 0.78 2.99
CA ALA A 228 1.44 1.69 2.69
C ALA A 228 2.20 2.08 3.95
N THR A 229 1.50 2.52 5.01
CA THR A 229 2.11 2.88 6.30
C THR A 229 2.84 1.68 6.94
N HIS A 230 2.26 0.48 6.91
CA HIS A 230 2.93 -0.72 7.44
C HIS A 230 4.21 -1.05 6.67
N LEU A 231 4.16 -1.02 5.34
CA LEU A 231 5.31 -1.31 4.48
C LEU A 231 6.42 -0.25 4.63
N GLN A 232 6.07 1.03 4.71
CA GLN A 232 7.02 2.10 4.98
C GLN A 232 7.69 1.95 6.35
N ASN A 233 6.91 1.61 7.39
CA ASN A 233 7.46 1.34 8.73
C ASN A 233 8.43 0.15 8.72
N HIS A 234 8.10 -0.92 7.99
CA HIS A 234 9.03 -2.02 7.76
C HIS A 234 10.30 -1.56 7.04
N ALA A 235 10.16 -0.76 5.97
CA ALA A 235 11.28 -0.22 5.21
C ALA A 235 12.23 0.59 6.09
N LEU A 236 11.70 1.53 6.88
CA LEU A 236 12.46 2.33 7.86
C LEU A 236 13.14 1.45 8.92
N SER A 237 12.43 0.43 9.43
CA SER A 237 13.01 -0.48 10.43
C SER A 237 14.21 -1.26 9.88
N PHE A 238 14.10 -1.78 8.66
CA PHE A 238 15.21 -2.46 7.98
C PHE A 238 16.35 -1.50 7.69
N PHE A 239 16.05 -0.30 7.21
CA PHE A 239 17.06 0.72 6.90
C PHE A 239 17.83 1.18 8.15
N HIS A 240 17.16 1.35 9.28
CA HIS A 240 17.78 1.74 10.55
C HIS A 240 18.57 0.61 11.21
N ALA A 241 18.20 -0.66 10.97
CA ALA A 241 18.89 -1.83 11.50
C ALA A 241 20.20 -2.13 10.76
N MET A 242 20.43 -1.55 9.58
CA MET A 242 21.67 -1.72 8.84
C MET A 242 22.80 -0.90 9.46
N ASP A 243 23.98 -1.50 9.56
CA ASP A 243 25.19 -0.75 9.85
C ASP A 243 25.45 0.24 8.69
N LYS A 244 25.50 1.53 9.01
CA LYS A 244 25.64 2.59 8.01
C LYS A 244 27.07 2.65 7.46
N ALA A 245 28.03 2.10 8.19
CA ALA A 245 29.44 2.10 7.83
C ALA A 245 29.76 1.00 6.80
N ASP A 246 30.44 1.40 5.73
CA ASP A 246 31.35 0.56 4.94
C ASP A 246 30.81 -0.47 3.91
N ASP A 247 29.57 -0.37 3.42
CA ASP A 247 29.15 -1.12 2.21
C ASP A 247 29.01 -0.22 0.97
N PRO A 248 30.02 -0.19 0.07
CA PRO A 248 29.94 0.52 -1.21
C PRO A 248 28.81 0.02 -2.11
N GLU A 249 28.43 -1.26 -2.02
CA GLU A 249 27.37 -1.86 -2.83
C GLU A 249 25.97 -1.39 -2.39
N ALA A 250 25.82 -0.93 -1.15
CA ALA A 250 24.58 -0.37 -0.62
C ALA A 250 24.32 1.08 -1.05
N CYS A 251 25.27 1.77 -1.68
CA CYS A 251 25.14 3.19 -2.04
C CYS A 251 23.93 3.45 -2.97
N ILE A 252 23.81 2.68 -4.05
CA ILE A 252 22.71 2.83 -5.03
C ILE A 252 21.35 2.52 -4.40
N PRO A 253 21.14 1.37 -3.71
CA PRO A 253 19.87 1.11 -3.04
C PRO A 253 19.51 2.14 -1.96
N ARG A 254 20.47 2.68 -1.20
CA ARG A 254 20.24 3.76 -0.21
C ARG A 254 19.78 5.05 -0.88
N PHE A 255 20.41 5.41 -2.01
CA PHE A 255 19.99 6.57 -2.81
C PHE A 255 18.55 6.40 -3.34
N PHE A 256 18.24 5.25 -3.94
CA PHE A 256 16.87 4.98 -4.40
C PHE A 256 15.87 5.02 -3.25
N PHE A 257 16.16 4.33 -2.14
CA PHE A 257 15.29 4.30 -0.98
C PHE A 257 14.98 5.71 -0.47
N SER A 258 16.02 6.54 -0.31
CA SER A 258 15.85 7.89 0.22
C SER A 258 15.06 8.79 -0.74
N SER A 259 15.24 8.60 -2.06
CA SER A 259 14.51 9.34 -3.09
C SER A 259 13.04 8.94 -3.15
N ILE A 260 12.74 7.63 -3.11
CA ILE A 260 11.38 7.09 -3.10
C ILE A 260 10.67 7.45 -1.81
N LEU A 261 11.34 7.37 -0.66
CA LEU A 261 10.79 7.81 0.63
C LEU A 261 10.46 9.30 0.62
N GLY A 262 11.32 10.13 0.00
CA GLY A 262 11.06 11.56 -0.19
C GLY A 262 9.78 11.82 -1.01
N LEU A 263 9.64 11.13 -2.15
CA LEU A 263 8.44 11.19 -2.98
C LEU A 263 7.19 10.72 -2.22
N HIS A 264 7.29 9.61 -1.49
CA HIS A 264 6.19 9.05 -0.70
C HIS A 264 5.75 10.03 0.40
N THR A 265 6.70 10.59 1.16
CA THR A 265 6.43 11.57 2.23
C THR A 265 5.81 12.86 1.67
N LEU A 266 6.29 13.33 0.51
CA LEU A 266 5.69 14.47 -0.18
C LEU A 266 4.24 14.19 -0.55
N CYS A 267 3.99 13.03 -1.17
CA CYS A 267 2.67 12.60 -1.58
C CYS A 267 1.72 12.54 -0.38
N GLU A 268 2.13 11.89 0.72
CA GLU A 268 1.30 11.83 1.92
C GLU A 268 1.00 13.22 2.48
N THR A 269 2.01 14.10 2.56
CA THR A 269 1.84 15.44 3.11
C THR A 269 0.92 16.31 2.23
N LEU A 270 1.06 16.21 0.90
CA LEU A 270 0.29 17.02 -0.04
C LEU A 270 -1.11 16.48 -0.27
N ILE A 271 -1.32 15.17 -0.31
CA ILE A 271 -2.62 14.57 -0.67
C ILE A 271 -3.45 14.29 0.58
N PHE A 272 -2.83 13.75 1.63
CA PHE A 272 -3.53 13.32 2.84
C PHE A 272 -3.35 14.32 3.98
N ARG A 273 -4.11 15.41 3.87
CA ARG A 273 -4.05 16.52 4.82
C ARG A 273 -5.01 16.26 5.98
N ASP A 274 -4.46 15.96 7.14
CA ASP A 274 -5.23 15.79 8.38
C ASP A 274 -4.97 17.02 9.29
N GLY A 275 -5.83 18.05 9.21
CA GLY A 275 -5.80 19.19 10.14
C GLY A 275 -5.60 20.56 9.49
N ASP A 276 -5.09 21.50 10.27
CA ASP A 276 -4.88 22.89 9.85
C ASP A 276 -3.50 23.10 9.18
N PHE A 277 -3.24 24.34 8.77
CA PHE A 277 -1.99 24.71 8.10
C PHE A 277 -0.75 24.51 8.97
N ASN A 278 -0.84 24.62 10.30
CA ASN A 278 0.30 24.38 11.18
C ASN A 278 0.66 22.90 11.23
N ILE A 279 -0.34 22.02 11.33
CA ILE A 279 -0.13 20.57 11.28
C ILE A 279 0.47 20.17 9.92
N PHE A 280 -0.03 20.75 8.83
CA PHE A 280 0.57 20.54 7.51
C PHE A 280 2.06 20.95 7.49
N LEU A 281 2.42 22.12 8.03
CA LEU A 281 3.82 22.56 8.09
C LEU A 281 4.67 21.70 9.03
N ASP A 282 4.11 21.16 10.10
CA ASP A 282 4.80 20.21 11.00
C ASP A 282 5.17 18.91 10.26
N SER A 283 4.39 18.50 9.26
CA SER A 283 4.70 17.36 8.38
C SER A 283 5.59 17.74 7.19
N PHE A 284 5.41 18.93 6.62
CA PHE A 284 6.15 19.38 5.43
C PHE A 284 7.61 19.73 5.72
N VAL A 285 7.92 20.27 6.91
CA VAL A 285 9.31 20.58 7.29
C VAL A 285 10.20 19.32 7.39
N PRO A 286 9.77 18.23 8.05
CA PRO A 286 10.48 16.95 8.01
C PRO A 286 10.72 16.42 6.59
N TYR A 287 9.75 16.57 5.68
CA TYR A 287 9.92 16.23 4.28
C TYR A 287 11.10 16.99 3.63
N LEU A 288 11.19 18.31 3.83
CA LEU A 288 12.32 19.10 3.29
C LEU A 288 13.66 18.64 3.88
N ARG A 289 13.70 18.28 5.17
CA ARG A 289 14.91 17.78 5.84
C ARG A 289 15.35 16.41 5.31
N LEU A 290 14.41 15.55 4.92
CA LEU A 290 14.72 14.24 4.33
C LEU A 290 15.55 14.39 3.04
N HIS A 291 15.21 15.37 2.20
CA HIS A 291 15.98 15.67 0.98
C HIS A 291 17.40 16.20 1.26
N GLN A 292 17.64 16.83 2.41
CA GLN A 292 19.00 17.19 2.83
C GLN A 292 19.85 15.96 3.17
N GLY A 293 19.22 14.93 3.77
CA GLY A 293 19.85 13.64 4.01
C GLY A 293 20.25 12.92 2.71
N VAL A 294 19.38 12.96 1.70
CA VAL A 294 19.65 12.44 0.36
C VAL A 294 20.89 13.13 -0.24
N ARG A 295 20.98 14.47 -0.16
CA ARG A 295 22.13 15.22 -0.67
C ARG A 295 23.42 14.86 0.05
N ALA A 296 23.41 14.70 1.37
CA ALA A 296 24.60 14.33 2.14
C ALA A 296 25.16 12.97 1.68
N VAL A 297 24.28 11.97 1.52
CA VAL A 297 24.67 10.63 1.03
C VAL A 297 25.25 10.68 -0.39
N ILE A 298 24.65 11.51 -1.26
CA ILE A 298 25.14 11.71 -2.62
C ILE A 298 26.47 12.45 -2.63
N GLY A 299 26.62 13.50 -1.82
CA GLY A 299 27.82 14.34 -1.77
C GLY A 299 29.08 13.54 -1.43
N ASP A 300 28.99 12.72 -0.38
CA ASP A 300 30.10 11.88 0.07
C ASP A 300 30.48 10.81 -0.98
N ASN A 301 29.55 10.43 -1.85
CA ASN A 301 29.73 9.37 -2.86
C ASN A 301 29.61 9.87 -4.31
N TRP A 302 29.66 11.18 -4.55
CA TRP A 302 29.28 11.76 -5.86
C TRP A 302 30.19 11.30 -6.98
N SER A 303 31.50 11.23 -6.74
CA SER A 303 32.48 10.75 -7.73
C SER A 303 32.20 9.31 -8.14
N MET A 304 31.87 8.45 -7.18
CA MET A 304 31.52 7.05 -7.40
C MET A 304 30.20 6.94 -8.16
N LEU A 305 29.13 7.60 -7.70
CA LEU A 305 27.82 7.59 -8.35
C LEU A 305 27.87 8.15 -9.78
N SER A 306 28.54 9.29 -10.00
CA SER A 306 28.58 9.96 -11.29
C SER A 306 29.46 9.26 -12.33
N GLN A 307 30.52 8.56 -11.92
CA GLN A 307 31.51 7.99 -12.85
C GLN A 307 31.45 6.47 -12.99
N THR A 308 31.00 5.74 -11.96
CA THR A 308 31.11 4.26 -11.93
C THR A 308 29.79 3.53 -12.01
N THR A 309 28.66 4.24 -11.86
CA THR A 309 27.34 3.61 -11.80
C THR A 309 26.51 3.89 -13.04
N SER A 310 25.53 3.02 -13.28
CA SER A 310 24.48 3.19 -14.30
C SER A 310 23.67 4.49 -14.13
N LEU A 311 23.68 5.08 -12.93
CA LEU A 311 23.00 6.34 -12.60
C LEU A 311 23.78 7.59 -13.01
N GLY A 312 25.06 7.47 -13.34
CA GLY A 312 25.92 8.63 -13.62
C GLY A 312 25.39 9.56 -14.72
N PRO A 313 24.94 9.04 -15.88
CA PRO A 313 24.34 9.86 -16.93
C PRO A 313 23.07 10.59 -16.47
N THR A 314 22.20 9.92 -15.71
CA THR A 314 20.93 10.45 -15.19
C THR A 314 21.15 11.54 -14.14
N LEU A 315 22.11 11.33 -13.22
CA LEU A 315 22.50 12.32 -12.23
C LEU A 315 23.19 13.51 -12.88
N GLY A 316 24.02 13.27 -13.90
CA GLY A 316 24.68 14.31 -14.67
C GLY A 316 23.70 15.16 -15.49
N SER A 317 22.69 14.54 -16.11
CA SER A 317 21.64 15.28 -16.84
C SER A 317 20.78 16.10 -15.88
N ALA A 318 20.33 15.52 -14.76
CA ALA A 318 19.60 16.23 -13.71
C ALA A 318 20.41 17.42 -13.16
N GLY A 319 21.69 17.22 -12.90
CA GLY A 319 22.59 18.29 -12.42
C GLY A 319 22.73 19.44 -13.42
N ARG A 320 22.97 19.15 -14.71
CA ARG A 320 23.05 20.18 -15.77
C ARG A 320 21.73 20.93 -15.96
N GLN A 321 20.61 20.21 -15.84
CA GLN A 321 19.28 20.77 -16.00
C GLN A 321 18.89 21.76 -14.89
N LEU A 322 19.52 21.64 -13.72
CA LEU A 322 19.29 22.50 -12.56
C LEU A 322 20.33 23.62 -12.43
N GLN A 323 21.32 23.69 -13.32
CA GLN A 323 22.27 24.79 -13.34
C GLN A 323 21.59 26.08 -13.81
N THR A 324 21.71 27.12 -12.98
CA THR A 324 21.32 28.48 -13.33
C THR A 324 22.54 29.24 -13.81
N ASP A 325 22.38 30.12 -14.78
CA ASP A 325 23.41 31.08 -15.22
C ASP A 325 23.69 32.19 -14.18
N GLY A 326 23.05 32.12 -13.00
CA GLY A 326 23.11 33.10 -11.94
C GLY A 326 22.18 34.30 -12.14
N SER A 327 21.43 34.33 -13.25
CA SER A 327 20.42 35.35 -13.48
C SER A 327 19.10 34.97 -12.81
N LEU A 328 18.49 35.95 -12.14
CA LEU A 328 17.15 35.80 -11.59
C LEU A 328 16.14 36.34 -12.60
N GLY A 329 15.07 35.58 -12.84
CA GLY A 329 13.90 36.05 -13.54
C GLY A 329 13.19 37.18 -12.77
N PRO A 330 12.19 37.82 -13.37
CA PRO A 330 11.52 38.98 -12.78
C PRO A 330 10.90 38.68 -11.41
N GLU A 331 10.24 37.52 -11.27
CA GLU A 331 9.56 37.13 -10.03
C GLU A 331 10.55 36.90 -8.88
N CYS A 332 11.59 36.09 -9.11
CA CYS A 332 12.61 35.83 -8.08
C CYS A 332 13.46 37.08 -7.78
N SER A 333 13.70 37.94 -8.77
CA SER A 333 14.38 39.23 -8.57
C SER A 333 13.57 40.16 -7.67
N HIS A 334 12.27 40.26 -7.91
CA HIS A 334 11.36 41.07 -7.10
C HIS A 334 11.27 40.53 -5.67
N LEU A 335 11.10 39.22 -5.51
CA LEU A 335 11.08 38.57 -4.19
C LEU A 335 12.38 38.80 -3.40
N LEU A 336 13.54 38.72 -4.06
CA LEU A 336 14.82 39.01 -3.42
C LEU A 336 14.95 40.50 -3.05
N ALA A 337 14.39 41.41 -3.84
CA ALA A 337 14.37 42.84 -3.52
C ALA A 337 13.54 43.11 -2.25
N LEU A 338 12.38 42.45 -2.10
CA LEU A 338 11.55 42.55 -0.88
C LEU A 338 12.30 42.02 0.36
N ILE A 339 12.96 40.88 0.25
CA ILE A 339 13.82 40.34 1.34
C ILE A 339 14.90 41.34 1.76
N ARG A 340 15.55 42.00 0.80
CA ARG A 340 16.58 43.01 1.09
C ARG A 340 15.98 44.23 1.79
N GLN A 341 14.75 44.63 1.46
CA GLN A 341 14.06 45.74 2.11
C GLN A 341 13.64 45.42 3.55
N SER A 342 13.38 44.15 3.88
CA SER A 342 13.06 43.71 5.25
C SER A 342 14.21 43.86 6.25
N ASN A 343 15.43 44.20 5.82
CA ASN A 343 16.59 44.48 6.69
C ASN A 343 16.88 43.39 7.75
N LEU A 344 16.79 42.11 7.37
CA LEU A 344 16.91 40.94 8.26
C LEU A 344 18.35 40.64 8.73
N GLY A 345 19.32 41.45 8.32
CA GLY A 345 20.74 41.22 8.54
C GLY A 345 21.40 40.36 7.45
N PRO A 346 22.75 40.43 7.31
CA PRO A 346 23.45 39.87 6.15
C PRO A 346 23.37 38.34 6.06
N SER A 347 23.44 37.64 7.19
CA SER A 347 23.40 36.17 7.20
C SER A 347 22.04 35.61 6.78
N ILE A 348 20.94 36.15 7.32
CA ILE A 348 19.58 35.69 6.99
C ILE A 348 19.24 36.07 5.54
N THR A 349 19.62 37.28 5.12
CA THR A 349 19.44 37.74 3.72
C THR A 349 20.17 36.80 2.74
N GLU A 350 21.37 36.36 3.08
CA GLU A 350 22.14 35.41 2.28
C GLU A 350 21.48 34.02 2.22
N THR A 351 20.94 33.52 3.34
CA THR A 351 20.15 32.30 3.37
C THR A 351 18.94 32.37 2.42
N TYR A 352 18.20 33.48 2.42
CA TYR A 352 17.09 33.69 1.51
C TYR A 352 17.54 33.83 0.05
N ARG A 353 18.66 34.52 -0.22
CA ARG A 353 19.24 34.61 -1.57
C ARG A 353 19.48 33.22 -2.16
N GLN A 354 20.12 32.33 -1.40
CA GLN A 354 20.38 30.95 -1.83
C GLN A 354 19.08 30.16 -2.05
N ALA A 355 18.08 30.32 -1.18
CA ALA A 355 16.78 29.67 -1.34
C ALA A 355 16.02 30.15 -2.59
N ILE A 356 16.11 31.44 -2.92
CA ILE A 356 15.48 32.07 -4.09
C ILE A 356 16.22 31.69 -5.38
N GLU A 357 17.55 31.58 -5.37
CA GLU A 357 18.32 31.09 -6.52
C GLU A 357 18.01 29.63 -6.84
N ALA A 358 17.91 28.79 -5.81
CA ALA A 358 17.43 27.41 -5.99
C ALA A 358 15.99 27.39 -6.53
N LEU A 359 15.14 28.31 -6.07
CA LEU A 359 13.75 28.40 -6.53
C LEU A 359 13.69 28.81 -8.01
N GLN A 360 14.55 29.73 -8.43
CA GLN A 360 14.67 30.13 -9.83
C GLN A 360 15.02 28.94 -10.72
N ALA A 361 15.91 28.04 -10.27
CA ALA A 361 16.22 26.79 -10.98
C ALA A 361 14.97 25.91 -11.13
N ALA A 362 14.18 25.76 -10.06
CA ALA A 362 12.94 25.00 -10.09
C ALA A 362 11.86 25.66 -10.97
N MET A 363 11.73 26.98 -10.96
CA MET A 363 10.81 27.71 -11.84
C MET A 363 11.22 27.62 -13.32
N HIS A 364 12.52 27.57 -13.61
CA HIS A 364 12.98 27.32 -14.98
C HIS A 364 12.54 25.93 -15.48
N SER A 365 12.43 24.95 -14.57
CA SER A 365 12.02 23.59 -14.93
C SER A 365 10.60 23.48 -15.49
N ILE A 366 9.72 24.43 -15.14
CA ILE A 366 8.32 24.50 -15.59
C ILE A 366 8.12 25.47 -16.76
N SER A 367 9.20 26.10 -17.26
CA SER A 367 9.10 27.08 -18.34
C SER A 367 8.69 26.41 -19.66
N PRO A 368 7.66 26.92 -20.37
CA PRO A 368 7.21 26.36 -21.64
C PRO A 368 8.25 26.50 -22.77
N ASN A 369 9.18 27.45 -22.65
CA ASN A 369 10.22 27.70 -23.64
C ASN A 369 11.50 26.88 -23.40
N ARG A 370 11.46 25.92 -22.48
CA ARG A 370 12.63 25.13 -22.12
C ARG A 370 13.01 24.13 -23.23
N PRO A 371 14.28 24.08 -23.67
CA PRO A 371 14.78 23.03 -24.54
C PRO A 371 14.64 21.67 -23.84
N GLY A 372 13.86 20.75 -24.42
CA GLY A 372 13.59 19.42 -23.83
C GLY A 372 12.28 19.30 -23.03
N GLY A 373 11.51 20.39 -22.89
CA GLY A 373 10.21 20.39 -22.20
C GLY A 373 10.30 20.55 -20.68
N ALA A 374 9.14 20.54 -20.02
CA ALA A 374 9.03 20.68 -18.57
C ALA A 374 9.54 19.42 -17.87
N CYS A 375 10.37 19.53 -16.83
CA CYS A 375 10.96 18.38 -16.14
C CYS A 375 10.60 18.33 -14.66
N ILE A 376 9.95 17.24 -14.24
CA ILE A 376 9.46 17.05 -12.87
C ILE A 376 10.58 17.03 -11.82
N THR A 377 11.84 16.82 -12.22
CA THR A 377 12.99 16.89 -11.31
C THR A 377 13.12 18.24 -10.62
N GLY A 378 12.61 19.33 -11.22
CA GLY A 378 12.59 20.64 -10.58
C GLY A 378 11.74 20.68 -9.30
N VAL A 379 10.72 19.83 -9.18
CA VAL A 379 9.93 19.67 -7.94
C VAL A 379 10.83 19.20 -6.80
N PHE A 380 11.69 18.20 -7.04
CA PHE A 380 12.56 17.63 -6.00
C PHE A 380 13.87 18.38 -5.82
N ALA A 381 14.29 19.17 -6.82
CA ALA A 381 15.53 19.91 -6.80
C ALA A 381 15.56 21.01 -5.73
N TRP A 382 14.47 21.76 -5.58
CA TRP A 382 14.42 22.87 -4.63
C TRP A 382 14.55 22.39 -3.17
N PRO A 383 13.76 21.40 -2.69
CA PRO A 383 13.95 20.78 -1.37
C PRO A 383 15.37 20.27 -1.12
N ALA A 384 16.02 19.71 -2.16
CA ALA A 384 17.39 19.21 -2.05
C ALA A 384 18.46 20.33 -2.00
N SER A 385 18.15 21.53 -2.51
CA SER A 385 19.12 22.62 -2.68
C SER A 385 19.03 23.67 -1.57
N VAL A 386 17.86 23.81 -0.94
CA VAL A 386 17.60 24.87 0.02
C VAL A 386 18.45 24.71 1.32
N PRO A 387 19.02 25.80 1.88
CA PRO A 387 19.84 25.73 3.09
C PRO A 387 19.07 25.23 4.32
N SER A 388 19.75 24.54 5.25
CA SER A 388 19.13 24.08 6.52
C SER A 388 18.63 25.25 7.36
N GLU A 389 19.30 26.40 7.31
CA GLU A 389 18.92 27.62 7.98
C GLU A 389 17.56 28.13 7.48
N TYR A 390 17.29 28.05 6.17
CA TYR A 390 15.99 28.40 5.61
C TYR A 390 14.89 27.46 6.11
N ILE A 391 15.16 26.15 6.16
CA ILE A 391 14.22 25.18 6.71
C ILE A 391 13.94 25.46 8.19
N ASN A 392 14.93 25.93 8.95
CA ASN A 392 14.72 26.35 10.34
C ASN A 392 13.84 27.60 10.44
N LEU A 393 14.00 28.57 9.53
CA LEU A 393 13.10 29.73 9.44
C LEU A 393 11.66 29.32 9.10
N LEU A 394 11.48 28.32 8.21
CA LEU A 394 10.18 27.71 7.96
C LEU A 394 9.63 26.98 9.19
N ALA A 395 10.47 26.24 9.92
CA ALA A 395 10.11 25.57 11.16
C ALA A 395 9.63 26.56 12.24
N LEU A 396 10.14 27.79 12.22
CA LEU A 396 9.70 28.90 13.06
C LEU A 396 8.50 29.67 12.50
N ARG A 397 7.96 29.25 11.35
CA ARG A 397 6.83 29.89 10.64
C ARG A 397 7.12 31.36 10.34
N SER A 398 8.38 31.68 10.01
CA SER A 398 8.78 33.02 9.62
C SER A 398 7.96 33.47 8.39
N PRO A 399 7.28 34.62 8.45
CA PRO A 399 6.45 35.11 7.35
C PRO A 399 7.18 35.22 6.01
N ASP A 400 8.42 35.74 6.00
CA ASP A 400 9.24 35.85 4.79
C ASP A 400 9.57 34.48 4.20
N ALA A 401 9.80 33.46 5.06
CA ALA A 401 10.04 32.10 4.61
C ALA A 401 8.77 31.46 4.02
N LEU A 402 7.60 31.70 4.62
CA LEU A 402 6.34 31.24 4.06
C LEU A 402 6.06 31.90 2.71
N ALA A 403 6.38 33.18 2.53
CA ALA A 403 6.24 33.85 1.23
C ALA A 403 7.12 33.20 0.14
N VAL A 404 8.37 32.83 0.45
CA VAL A 404 9.24 32.08 -0.48
C VAL A 404 8.66 30.68 -0.75
N LEU A 405 8.14 29.99 0.26
CA LEU A 405 7.50 28.68 0.11
C LEU A 405 6.24 28.73 -0.78
N ALA A 406 5.46 29.81 -0.75
CA ALA A 406 4.32 29.98 -1.65
C ALA A 406 4.74 30.01 -3.12
N HIS A 407 5.90 30.59 -3.44
CA HIS A 407 6.44 30.56 -4.80
C HIS A 407 6.91 29.16 -5.20
N TYR A 408 7.42 28.35 -4.26
CA TYR A 408 7.64 26.92 -4.54
C TYR A 408 6.31 26.18 -4.80
N GLY A 409 5.22 26.58 -4.13
CA GLY A 409 3.86 26.11 -4.42
C GLY A 409 3.45 26.29 -5.89
N VAL A 410 3.95 27.32 -6.58
CA VAL A 410 3.73 27.52 -8.04
C VAL A 410 4.34 26.38 -8.85
N VAL A 411 5.55 25.94 -8.48
CA VAL A 411 6.23 24.81 -9.12
C VAL A 411 5.42 23.53 -8.92
N LEU A 412 4.94 23.27 -7.70
CA LEU A 412 4.06 22.13 -7.42
C LEU A 412 2.76 22.21 -8.24
N HIS A 413 2.14 23.39 -8.34
CA HIS A 413 0.88 23.59 -9.05
C HIS A 413 1.01 23.40 -10.57
N ALA A 414 2.17 23.70 -11.15
CA ALA A 414 2.44 23.44 -12.57
C ALA A 414 2.31 21.95 -12.90
N TYR A 415 2.61 21.08 -11.93
CA TYR A 415 2.53 19.62 -12.03
C TYR A 415 1.27 19.03 -11.35
N ARG A 416 0.20 19.79 -11.18
CA ARG A 416 -1.05 19.32 -10.52
C ARG A 416 -1.71 18.08 -11.12
N GLN A 417 -1.35 17.71 -12.35
CA GLN A 417 -1.84 16.49 -13.01
C GLN A 417 -1.15 15.21 -12.51
N CYS A 418 -0.05 15.33 -11.74
CA CYS A 418 0.56 14.17 -11.09
C CYS A 418 -0.33 13.68 -9.96
N TRP A 419 -0.57 12.38 -9.92
CA TRP A 419 -1.36 11.75 -8.85
C TRP A 419 -0.78 12.03 -7.44
N PHE A 420 0.55 12.19 -7.32
CA PHE A 420 1.23 12.44 -6.05
C PHE A 420 1.37 13.92 -5.67
N LEU A 421 0.92 14.85 -6.54
CA LEU A 421 0.92 16.29 -6.24
C LEU A 421 -0.50 16.85 -6.16
N GLY A 422 -1.39 16.44 -7.07
CA GLY A 422 -2.79 16.85 -7.10
C GLY A 422 -2.99 18.36 -6.95
N ASP A 423 -3.92 18.76 -6.08
CA ASP A 423 -4.15 20.15 -5.71
C ASP A 423 -3.13 20.72 -4.70
N GLY A 424 -2.10 19.97 -4.32
CA GLY A 424 -1.11 20.31 -3.29
C GLY A 424 -0.46 21.67 -3.44
N GLY A 425 -0.07 22.04 -4.67
CA GLY A 425 0.49 23.37 -4.93
C GLY A 425 -0.52 24.49 -4.70
N ARG A 426 -1.79 24.29 -5.09
CA ARG A 426 -2.88 25.25 -4.85
C ARG A 426 -3.14 25.41 -3.36
N TYR A 427 -3.31 24.29 -2.66
CA TYR A 427 -3.54 24.28 -1.22
C TYR A 427 -2.43 25.00 -0.46
N LEU A 428 -1.17 24.75 -0.81
CA LEU A 428 -0.03 25.39 -0.16
C LEU A 428 -0.09 26.92 -0.33
N ILE A 429 -0.35 27.40 -1.55
CA ILE A 429 -0.43 28.83 -1.85
C ILE A 429 -1.61 29.47 -1.10
N GLU A 430 -2.81 28.89 -1.20
CA GLU A 430 -4.02 29.42 -0.56
C GLU A 430 -3.87 29.44 0.97
N SER A 431 -3.33 28.37 1.56
CA SER A 431 -3.11 28.28 3.01
C SER A 431 -2.10 29.33 3.50
N ILE A 432 -1.04 29.60 2.74
CA ILE A 432 -0.06 30.65 3.09
C ILE A 432 -0.67 32.04 2.95
N ILE A 433 -1.45 32.29 1.90
CA ILE A 433 -2.17 33.56 1.71
C ILE A 433 -3.10 33.83 2.89
N ASP A 434 -3.86 32.82 3.31
CA ASP A 434 -4.81 32.95 4.41
C ASP A 434 -4.09 33.11 5.76
N TYR A 435 -2.98 32.40 5.96
CA TYR A 435 -2.19 32.45 7.20
C TYR A 435 -1.47 33.80 7.39
N LEU A 436 -0.88 34.36 6.33
CA LEU A 436 -0.14 35.64 6.39
C LEU A 436 -1.05 36.87 6.33
N GLY A 437 -2.21 36.75 5.68
CA GLY A 437 -3.18 37.81 5.56
C GLY A 437 -2.80 38.93 4.57
N PRO A 438 -3.59 40.01 4.51
CA PRO A 438 -3.54 41.01 3.44
C PRO A 438 -2.27 41.85 3.42
N ALA A 439 -1.55 41.98 4.54
CA ALA A 439 -0.29 42.73 4.61
C ALA A 439 0.81 42.14 3.69
N TRP A 440 0.70 40.86 3.33
CA TRP A 440 1.64 40.15 2.46
C TRP A 440 1.19 40.10 1.00
N SER A 441 0.24 40.93 0.60
CA SER A 441 -0.35 40.88 -0.75
C SER A 441 0.66 41.14 -1.87
N GLU A 442 1.64 42.02 -1.65
CA GLU A 442 2.71 42.33 -2.61
C GLU A 442 3.61 41.09 -2.82
N TRP A 443 4.07 40.50 -1.72
CA TRP A 443 4.89 39.29 -1.72
C TRP A 443 4.20 38.11 -2.41
N LEU A 444 2.88 37.98 -2.26
CA LEU A 444 2.10 36.85 -2.75
C LEU A 444 1.36 37.15 -4.06
N ALA A 445 1.66 38.26 -4.73
CA ALA A 445 0.97 38.68 -5.95
C ALA A 445 1.12 37.65 -7.07
N TYR A 446 2.34 37.19 -7.34
CA TYR A 446 2.62 36.23 -8.40
C TYR A 446 2.00 34.83 -8.12
N PRO A 447 2.21 34.19 -6.95
CA PRO A 447 1.53 32.93 -6.63
C PRO A 447 0.01 33.01 -6.76
N ARG A 448 -0.59 34.11 -6.30
CA ARG A 448 -2.04 34.35 -6.43
C ARG A 448 -2.48 34.46 -7.89
N GLN A 449 -1.71 35.19 -8.71
CA GLN A 449 -2.00 35.32 -10.13
C GLN A 449 -1.97 33.97 -10.85
N VAL A 450 -0.98 33.11 -10.56
CA VAL A 450 -0.88 31.78 -11.17
C VAL A 450 -2.14 30.93 -10.93
N LEU A 451 -2.69 30.96 -9.71
CA LEU A 451 -3.91 30.23 -9.39
C LEU A 451 -5.14 30.74 -10.16
N SER A 452 -5.18 32.05 -10.46
CA SER A 452 -6.29 32.66 -11.20
C SER A 452 -6.31 32.33 -12.70
N VAL A 453 -5.15 32.03 -13.29
CA VAL A 453 -5.01 31.73 -14.73
C VAL A 453 -5.31 30.25 -15.03
N GLY A 454 -5.20 29.37 -14.03
CA GLY A 454 -5.37 27.91 -14.17
C GLY A 454 -6.77 27.36 -13.87
N SER A 455 -7.79 28.20 -13.65
CA SER A 455 -9.15 27.80 -13.20
C SER A 455 -10.19 27.66 -14.32
N HIS A 456 -9.79 27.32 -15.54
CA HIS A 456 -10.69 27.04 -16.67
C HIS A 456 -10.57 25.62 -17.18
#